data_AF-A0A966FQU7-F1
#
_entry.id   AF-A0A966FQU7-F1
#
_cell.length_a   1.000
_cell.length_b   1.000
_cell.length_c   1.000
_cell.angle_alpha   90.00
_cell.angle_beta   90.00
_cell.angle_gamma   90.00
#
_symmetry.space_group_name_H-M   'P 1'
#
loop_
_entity.id
_entity.type
_entity.pdbx_description
1 polymer ?
#
loop_
_entity_poly.entity_id
_entity_poly.type
_entity_poly.pdbx_seq_one_letter_code
_entity_poly.pdbx_strand_id
1 'polypeptide(L)' 'KELSDVNILLIPVGSVFTIGPEEAWEVVNQLKPNIVIPMHYKTKYLR' A
#
# COMPACT_ATOMS: atom_id res chain seq x y z
N LYS A 1 -10.05 -12.00 13.44
CA LYS A 1 -9.27 -12.78 12.46
C LYS A 1 -8.12 -11.88 12.04
N GLU A 2 -6.91 -12.14 12.50
CA GLU A 2 -5.74 -11.31 12.18
C GLU A 2 -5.25 -11.62 10.76
N LEU A 3 -4.72 -10.61 10.08
CA LEU A 3 -4.01 -10.76 8.82
C LEU A 3 -2.66 -11.41 9.10
N SER A 4 -2.64 -12.75 9.12
CA SER A 4 -1.43 -13.56 9.22
C SER A 4 -0.99 -14.00 7.82
N ASP A 5 0.32 -14.04 7.58
CA ASP A 5 0.96 -14.51 6.34
C ASP A 5 0.56 -13.78 5.05
N VAL A 6 0.56 -12.44 5.08
CA VAL A 6 0.38 -11.66 3.85
C VAL A 6 1.62 -11.78 2.97
N ASN A 7 1.57 -12.66 1.96
CA ASN A 7 2.69 -12.84 1.04
C ASN A 7 2.79 -11.68 0.01
N ILE A 8 1.62 -11.22 -0.47
CA ILE A 8 1.48 -10.14 -1.45
C ILE A 8 0.54 -9.09 -0.89
N LEU A 9 1.02 -7.85 -0.82
CA LEU A 9 0.27 -6.70 -0.33
C LEU A 9 0.00 -5.71 -1.47
N LEU A 10 -1.28 -5.46 -1.76
CA LEU A 10 -1.71 -4.36 -2.63
C LEU A 10 -2.08 -3.18 -1.75
N ILE A 11 -1.41 -2.04 -1.93
CA ILE A 11 -1.54 -0.91 -1.00
C ILE A 11 -1.73 0.43 -1.74
N PRO A 12 -2.80 1.19 -1.44
CA PRO A 12 -2.98 2.50 -2.07
C PRO A 12 -2.03 3.55 -1.50
N VAL A 13 -1.52 4.44 -2.34
CA VAL A 13 -0.51 5.46 -1.98
C VAL A 13 -0.81 6.82 -2.62
N GLY A 14 -2.10 7.21 -2.64
CA GLY A 14 -2.62 8.40 -3.29
C GLY A 14 -2.66 9.70 -2.47
N SER A 15 -2.41 9.65 -1.15
CA SER A 15 -2.40 10.76 -0.17
C SER A 15 -3.65 11.64 0.00
N VAL A 16 -4.50 11.80 -1.03
CA VAL A 16 -5.69 12.68 -0.98
C VAL A 16 -6.93 11.91 -0.56
N PHE A 17 -7.16 10.76 -1.19
CA PHE A 17 -8.34 9.90 -0.96
C PHE A 17 -7.98 8.58 -0.29
N THR A 18 -6.69 8.31 -0.16
CA THR A 18 -6.14 7.09 0.44
C THR A 18 -4.94 7.46 1.30
N ILE A 19 -4.43 6.48 2.04
CA ILE A 19 -3.20 6.65 2.81
C ILE A 19 -2.04 7.14 1.94
N GLY A 20 -1.14 7.87 2.61
CA GLY A 20 0.08 8.38 2.00
C GLY A 20 1.22 7.35 1.96
N PRO A 21 2.35 7.68 1.32
CA PRO A 21 3.52 6.81 1.26
C PRO A 21 4.09 6.45 2.64
N GLU A 22 4.12 7.39 3.59
CA GLU A 22 4.65 7.15 4.95
C GLU A 22 3.77 6.16 5.72
N GLU A 23 2.46 6.41 5.78
CA GLU A 23 1.48 5.50 6.39
C GLU A 23 1.48 4.12 5.72
N ALA A 24 1.58 4.07 4.39
CA ALA A 24 1.68 2.82 3.66
C ALA A 24 2.95 2.04 4.02
N TRP A 25 4.07 2.73 4.24
CA TRP A 25 5.32 2.11 4.67
C TRP A 25 5.21 1.50 6.08
N GLU A 26 4.51 2.17 7.00
CA GLU A 26 4.24 1.63 8.33
C GLU A 26 3.46 0.31 8.25
N VAL A 27 2.45 0.25 7.38
CA VAL A 27 1.65 -0.97 7.15
C VAL A 27 2.51 -2.10 6.57
N VAL A 28 3.35 -1.79 5.58
CA VAL A 28 4.31 -2.76 5.02
C VAL A 28 5.25 -3.29 6.11
N ASN A 29 5.73 -2.41 7.00
CA ASN A 29 6.63 -2.80 8.07
C ASN A 29 5.96 -3.67 9.14
N GLN A 30 4.66 -3.49 9.39
CA GLN A 30 3.87 -4.32 10.30
C GLN A 30 3.57 -5.70 9.71
N LEU A 31 3.21 -5.76 8.43
CA LEU A 31 2.76 -7.00 7.78
C LEU A 31 3.91 -7.84 7.19
N LYS A 32 5.10 -7.24 7.00
CA LYS A 32 6.30 -7.89 6.44
C LYS A 32 6.02 -8.76 5.20
N PRO A 33 5.32 -8.24 4.16
CA PRO A 33 5.05 -9.02 2.96
C PRO A 33 6.31 -9.23 2.12
N ASN A 34 6.30 -10.27 1.29
CA ASN A 34 7.38 -10.53 0.34
C ASN A 34 7.30 -9.61 -0.89
N ILE A 35 6.08 -9.28 -1.31
CA ILE A 35 5.82 -8.45 -2.49
C ILE A 35 4.84 -7.34 -2.12
N VAL A 36 5.16 -6.11 -2.51
CA VAL A 36 4.31 -4.93 -2.34
C VAL A 36 3.99 -4.33 -3.70
N ILE A 37 2.71 -4.15 -3.99
CA ILE A 37 2.22 -3.53 -5.22
C ILE A 37 1.49 -2.23 -4.85
N PRO A 38 2.10 -1.05 -5.11
CA PRO A 38 1.44 0.23 -4.88
C PRO A 38 0.31 0.45 -5.89
N MET A 39 -0.78 1.06 -5.44
CA MET A 39 -1.93 1.43 -6.27
C MET A 39 -2.45 2.84 -5.92
N HIS A 40 -3.46 3.32 -6.65
CA HIS A 40 -4.13 4.60 -6.41
C HIS A 40 -3.22 5.84 -6.29
N TYR A 41 -2.04 5.84 -6.91
CA TYR A 41 -1.19 7.03 -7.03
C TYR A 41 -1.44 7.77 -8.34
N LYS A 42 -0.92 9.00 -8.44
CA LYS A 42 -0.99 9.80 -9.67
C LYS A 42 -0.19 9.12 -10.78
N THR A 43 -0.87 8.75 -11.86
CA THR A 43 -0.24 8.23 -13.08
C THR A 43 -0.42 9.22 -14.21
N LYS A 44 0.35 9.05 -15.29
CA LYS A 44 0.23 9.87 -16.51
C LYS A 44 -1.13 9.76 -17.22
N TYR A 45 -1.96 8.79 -16.84
CA TYR A 45 -3.28 8.54 -17.43
C TYR A 45 -4.42 9.14 -16.60
N LEU A 46 -4.12 9.62 -15.38
CA LEU A 46 -5.07 10.35 -14.56
C LEU A 46 -5.00 11.83 -14.95
N ARG A 47 -6.15 12.37 -15.36
CA ARG A 47 -6.32 13.79 -15.74
C ARG A 47 -6.09 14.71 -14.55
#